data_AF-A0A9Q5ZHB4-F1
#
_entry.id   AF-A0A9Q5ZHB4-F1
#
_cell.length_a   1.000
_cell.length_b   1.000
_cell.length_c   1.000
_cell.angle_alpha   90.00
_cell.angle_beta   90.00
_cell.angle_gamma   90.00
#
_symmetry.space_group_name_H-M   'P 1'
#
loop_
_entity.id
_entity.type
_entity.pdbx_description
1 polymer ?
#
loop_
_entity_poly.entity_id
_entity_poly.type
_entity_poly.pdbx_seq_one_letter_code
_entity_poly.pdbx_strand_id
1 'polypeptide(L)'
;MASFRSEPILWIHIAGLATLPIFSILCLLFLSVGEPFLPVWMELFLVAAIGVLPLLWMQLRRPFYIFGLLGIALKPENLTERQRKILCLTNTRLNRILTLVTAVLSIWALWHIYQIAPSVANTAKFLPQWRSLGLILAALAFLASNLFLQIPVSVMRVLVTNDTEFAAIEPLSLDKIKQDFTILGVRVNQMLPRLFESLLSQNKDSHQPPE
;
A
#
# COMPACT_ATOMS: atom_id res chain seq x y z
N MET A 1 13.22 23.86 -11.39
CA MET A 1 11.87 23.29 -11.14
C MET A 1 12.02 22.09 -10.21
N ALA A 2 11.21 21.97 -9.16
CA ALA A 2 11.30 20.81 -8.26
C ALA A 2 10.96 19.51 -9.03
N SER A 3 11.72 18.44 -8.82
CA SER A 3 11.48 17.14 -9.47
C SER A 3 10.15 16.53 -9.00
N PHE A 4 9.46 15.79 -9.88
CA PHE A 4 8.25 15.04 -9.48
C PHE A 4 8.58 13.90 -8.50
N ARG A 5 9.84 13.45 -8.44
CA ARG A 5 10.30 12.46 -7.45
C ARG A 5 10.32 13.02 -6.03
N SER A 6 10.27 14.33 -5.85
CA SER A 6 10.26 14.99 -4.54
C SER A 6 8.86 15.09 -3.93
N GLU A 7 7.81 14.57 -4.58
CA GLU A 7 6.45 14.57 -4.05
C GLU A 7 6.37 13.74 -2.74
N PRO A 8 6.04 14.36 -1.60
CA PRO A 8 6.12 13.70 -0.29
C PRO A 8 5.27 12.44 -0.18
N ILE A 9 4.10 12.43 -0.82
CA ILE A 9 3.17 11.31 -0.77
C ILE A 9 3.75 10.02 -1.38
N LEU A 10 4.66 10.13 -2.35
CA LEU A 10 5.34 8.96 -2.92
C LEU A 10 6.23 8.32 -1.85
N TRP A 11 7.02 9.13 -1.16
CA TRP A 11 7.91 8.66 -0.10
C TRP A 11 7.16 8.13 1.12
N ILE A 12 5.99 8.70 1.46
CA ILE A 12 5.14 8.16 2.53
C ILE A 12 4.70 6.73 2.22
N HIS A 13 4.29 6.44 0.98
CA HIS A 13 3.94 5.07 0.59
C HIS A 13 5.16 4.15 0.61
N ILE A 14 6.32 4.59 0.11
CA ILE A 14 7.57 3.82 0.20
C ILE A 14 7.94 3.52 1.66
N ALA A 15 7.83 4.50 2.56
CA ALA A 15 8.08 4.31 3.98
C ALA A 15 7.10 3.29 4.60
N GLY A 16 5.87 3.22 4.09
CA GLY A 16 4.89 2.20 4.46
C GLY A 16 5.39 0.76 4.27
N LEU A 17 6.33 0.52 3.34
CA LEU A 17 6.95 -0.79 3.14
C LEU A 17 7.67 -1.31 4.41
N ALA A 18 8.13 -0.42 5.29
CA ALA A 18 8.73 -0.80 6.57
C ALA A 18 7.75 -1.54 7.51
N THR A 19 6.44 -1.40 7.30
CA THR A 19 5.42 -2.13 8.06
C THR A 19 5.20 -3.56 7.58
N LEU A 20 5.65 -3.89 6.37
CA LEU A 20 5.54 -5.22 5.77
C LEU A 20 6.03 -6.35 6.69
N PRO A 21 7.28 -6.31 7.22
CA PRO A 21 7.78 -7.38 8.08
C PRO A 21 6.94 -7.53 9.36
N ILE A 22 6.41 -6.44 9.91
CA ILE A 22 5.57 -6.47 11.12
C ILE A 22 4.30 -7.26 10.83
N PHE A 23 3.60 -6.94 9.74
CA PHE A 23 2.38 -7.66 9.37
C PHE A 23 2.64 -9.12 8.95
N SER A 24 3.79 -9.40 8.33
CA SER A 24 4.20 -10.78 8.02
C SER A 24 4.48 -11.60 9.29
N ILE A 25 5.13 -11.02 10.30
CA ILE A 25 5.35 -11.66 11.60
C ILE A 25 4.03 -11.86 12.35
N LEU A 26 3.11 -10.90 12.30
CA LEU A 26 1.77 -11.07 12.87
C LEU A 26 1.01 -12.20 12.16
N CYS A 27 1.08 -12.27 10.83
CA CYS A 27 0.50 -13.37 10.07
C CYS A 27 1.09 -14.73 10.49
N LEU A 28 2.41 -14.82 10.63
CA LEU A 28 3.11 -15.99 11.14
C LEU A 28 2.61 -16.40 12.53
N LEU A 29 2.56 -15.44 13.46
CA LEU A 29 2.13 -15.65 14.84
C LEU A 29 0.70 -16.18 14.90
N PHE A 30 -0.22 -15.59 14.14
CA PHE A 30 -1.63 -16.01 14.13
C PHE A 30 -1.85 -17.35 13.42
N LEU A 31 -1.07 -17.67 12.37
CA LEU A 31 -1.07 -19.00 11.76
C LEU A 31 -0.57 -20.09 12.71
N SER A 32 0.17 -19.71 13.75
CA SER A 32 0.70 -20.63 14.78
C SER A 32 -0.26 -20.84 15.95
N VAL A 33 -1.44 -20.21 15.94
CA VAL A 33 -2.45 -20.32 16.99
C VAL A 33 -3.32 -21.55 16.77
N GLY A 34 -3.38 -22.41 17.79
CA GLY A 34 -4.23 -23.59 17.82
C GLY A 34 -3.87 -24.67 16.80
N GLU A 35 -4.43 -25.85 17.00
CA GLU A 35 -4.26 -26.95 16.06
C GLU A 35 -5.09 -26.74 14.77
N PRO A 36 -4.57 -27.12 13.59
CA PRO A 36 -5.30 -27.02 12.34
C PRO A 36 -6.58 -27.86 12.37
N PHE A 37 -7.73 -27.24 12.05
CA PHE A 37 -9.00 -27.96 11.91
C PHE A 37 -9.20 -28.48 10.48
N LEU A 38 -8.67 -27.75 9.50
CA LEU A 38 -8.78 -28.06 8.08
C LEU A 38 -7.44 -28.59 7.54
N PRO A 39 -7.44 -29.30 6.40
CA PRO A 39 -6.21 -29.57 5.67
C PRO A 39 -5.44 -28.28 5.40
N VAL A 40 -4.12 -28.34 5.57
CA VAL A 40 -3.18 -27.22 5.39
C VAL A 40 -3.50 -26.35 4.16
N TRP A 41 -3.73 -26.98 3.02
CA TRP A 41 -4.01 -26.31 1.76
C TRP A 41 -5.29 -25.45 1.80
N MET A 42 -6.31 -25.85 2.56
CA MET A 42 -7.56 -25.09 2.69
C MET A 42 -7.38 -23.85 3.55
N GLU A 43 -6.64 -23.95 4.66
CA GLU A 43 -6.35 -22.78 5.52
C GLU A 43 -5.49 -21.76 4.77
N LEU A 44 -4.47 -22.24 4.06
CA LEU A 44 -3.64 -21.42 3.18
C LEU A 44 -4.46 -20.76 2.08
N PHE A 45 -5.35 -21.53 1.43
CA PHE A 45 -6.25 -20.99 0.41
C PHE A 45 -7.14 -19.90 1.00
N LEU A 46 -7.69 -20.08 2.20
CA LEU A 46 -8.56 -19.10 2.84
C LEU A 46 -7.80 -17.80 3.18
N VAL A 47 -6.60 -17.93 3.76
CA VAL A 47 -5.72 -16.78 4.07
C VAL A 47 -5.29 -16.07 2.79
N ALA A 48 -4.91 -16.81 1.74
CA ALA A 48 -4.55 -16.24 0.45
C ALA A 48 -5.74 -15.56 -0.24
N ALA A 49 -6.92 -16.20 -0.20
CA ALA A 49 -8.13 -15.67 -0.80
C ALA A 49 -8.49 -14.32 -0.18
N ILE A 50 -8.52 -14.23 1.16
CA ILE A 50 -8.84 -12.97 1.85
C ILE A 50 -7.70 -11.95 1.71
N GLY A 51 -6.44 -12.39 1.80
CA GLY A 51 -5.28 -11.49 1.81
C GLY A 51 -4.85 -10.97 0.45
N VAL A 52 -5.19 -11.65 -0.65
CA VAL A 52 -4.73 -11.33 -2.00
C VAL A 52 -5.87 -10.93 -2.93
N LEU A 53 -6.99 -11.68 -2.95
CA LEU A 53 -8.04 -11.46 -3.96
C LEU A 53 -8.65 -10.05 -3.90
N PRO A 54 -9.02 -9.50 -2.73
CA PRO A 54 -9.60 -8.16 -2.68
C PRO A 54 -8.67 -7.09 -3.25
N LEU A 55 -7.37 -7.21 -2.95
CA LEU A 55 -6.36 -6.28 -3.43
C LEU A 55 -6.09 -6.44 -4.92
N LEU A 56 -5.93 -7.68 -5.38
CA LEU A 56 -5.71 -8.00 -6.79
C LEU A 56 -6.91 -7.51 -7.63
N TRP A 57 -8.13 -7.81 -7.18
CA TRP A 57 -9.35 -7.35 -7.83
C TRP A 57 -9.43 -5.82 -7.87
N MET A 58 -9.19 -5.16 -6.74
CA MET A 58 -9.17 -3.70 -6.66
C MET A 58 -8.13 -3.12 -7.62
N GLN A 59 -6.90 -3.60 -7.60
CA GLN A 59 -5.81 -3.06 -8.41
C GLN A 59 -5.94 -3.32 -9.91
N LEU A 60 -6.51 -4.47 -10.31
CA LEU A 60 -6.74 -4.77 -11.72
C LEU A 60 -7.92 -4.00 -12.31
N ARG A 61 -8.99 -3.78 -11.53
CA ARG A 61 -10.20 -3.11 -12.00
C ARG A 61 -10.10 -1.59 -11.89
N ARG A 62 -9.69 -1.09 -10.72
CA ARG A 62 -9.58 0.33 -10.40
C ARG A 62 -8.43 0.57 -9.41
N PRO A 63 -7.21 0.87 -9.88
CA PRO A 63 -6.05 1.02 -9.02
C PRO A 63 -6.30 1.99 -7.86
N PHE A 64 -5.59 1.75 -6.76
CA PHE A 64 -5.72 2.56 -5.56
C PHE A 64 -5.30 4.01 -5.85
N TYR A 65 -6.10 4.95 -5.38
CA TYR A 65 -5.79 6.37 -5.47
C TYR A 65 -4.67 6.72 -4.49
N ILE A 66 -3.43 6.80 -4.97
CA ILE A 66 -2.22 7.04 -4.15
C ILE A 66 -2.25 8.38 -3.41
N PHE A 67 -3.05 9.36 -3.83
CA PHE A 67 -3.30 10.58 -3.06
C PHE A 67 -4.40 10.36 -2.02
N GLY A 68 -4.42 9.18 -1.40
CA GLY A 68 -5.16 8.86 -0.20
C GLY A 68 -4.30 8.06 0.76
N LEU A 69 -4.45 8.30 2.06
CA LEU A 69 -3.72 7.64 3.13
C LEU A 69 -4.69 7.25 4.24
N LEU A 70 -4.74 5.96 4.58
CA LEU A 70 -5.43 5.44 5.78
C LEU A 70 -6.85 5.98 6.00
N GLY A 71 -7.64 6.11 4.93
CA GLY A 71 -9.03 6.58 5.01
C GLY A 71 -9.23 8.09 4.88
N ILE A 72 -8.20 8.84 4.50
CA ILE A 72 -8.30 10.25 4.09
C ILE A 72 -7.81 10.37 2.64
N ALA A 73 -8.61 10.96 1.76
CA ALA A 73 -8.25 11.12 0.35
C ALA A 73 -8.32 12.59 -0.07
N LEU A 74 -7.30 13.06 -0.80
CA LEU A 74 -7.34 14.40 -1.39
C LEU A 74 -8.35 14.41 -2.52
N LYS A 75 -9.21 15.41 -2.55
CA LYS A 75 -10.17 15.61 -3.65
C LYS A 75 -9.46 15.69 -5.01
N PRO A 76 -9.92 14.95 -6.04
CA PRO A 76 -9.34 15.02 -7.38
C PRO A 76 -9.28 16.44 -7.94
N GLU A 77 -10.23 17.30 -7.57
CA GLU A 77 -10.32 18.70 -7.99
C GLU A 77 -9.13 19.55 -7.52
N ASN A 78 -8.48 19.15 -6.42
CA ASN A 78 -7.35 19.87 -5.84
C ASN A 78 -5.99 19.30 -6.28
N LEU A 79 -5.99 18.32 -7.19
CA LEU A 79 -4.76 17.77 -7.72
C LEU A 79 -4.10 18.71 -8.71
N THR A 80 -2.81 18.97 -8.50
CA THR A 80 -2.00 19.68 -9.49
C THR A 80 -1.86 18.85 -10.78
N GLU A 81 -1.53 19.50 -11.90
CA GLU A 81 -1.31 18.79 -13.16
C GLU A 81 -0.25 17.68 -13.03
N ARG A 82 0.82 17.96 -12.27
CA ARG A 82 1.87 16.99 -11.96
C ARG A 82 1.30 15.75 -11.25
N GLN A 83 0.47 15.94 -10.24
CA GLN A 83 -0.16 14.83 -9.50
C GLN A 83 -1.10 14.02 -10.38
N ARG A 84 -1.79 14.67 -11.33
CA ARG A 84 -2.61 13.98 -12.34
C ARG A 84 -1.77 13.16 -13.32
N LYS A 85 -0.58 13.63 -13.70
CA LYS A 85 0.38 12.84 -14.50
C LYS A 85 0.92 11.63 -13.73
N ILE A 86 1.20 11.78 -12.43
CA ILE A 86 1.62 10.68 -11.55
C ILE A 86 0.53 9.58 -11.48
N LEU A 87 -0.75 9.95 -11.36
CA LEU A 87 -1.85 8.99 -11.42
C LEU A 87 -1.93 8.27 -12.77
N CYS A 88 -1.62 8.95 -13.88
CA CYS A 88 -1.60 8.30 -15.18
C CYS A 88 -0.61 7.12 -15.20
N LEU A 89 0.58 7.29 -14.63
CA LEU A 89 1.60 6.24 -14.55
C LEU A 89 1.15 5.02 -13.74
N THR A 90 0.39 5.23 -12.66
CA THR A 90 -0.15 4.14 -11.84
C THR A 90 -1.32 3.40 -12.50
N ASN A 91 -1.94 3.93 -13.56
CA ASN A 91 -3.02 3.25 -14.31
C ASN A 91 -2.54 2.49 -15.56
N THR A 92 -1.24 2.37 -15.79
CA THR A 92 -0.72 1.71 -17.00
C THR A 92 -0.74 0.18 -16.92
N ARG A 93 -0.70 -0.50 -18.08
CA ARG A 93 -0.70 -1.99 -18.16
C ARG A 93 0.45 -2.64 -17.40
N LEU A 94 1.64 -2.05 -17.45
CA LEU A 94 2.79 -2.56 -16.72
C LEU A 94 2.55 -2.51 -15.19
N ASN A 95 1.67 -1.65 -14.68
CA ASN A 95 1.36 -1.60 -13.25
C ASN A 95 0.47 -2.78 -12.87
N ARG A 96 -0.46 -3.14 -13.77
CA ARG A 96 -1.28 -4.36 -13.63
C ARG A 96 -0.42 -5.63 -13.67
N ILE A 97 0.62 -5.67 -14.50
CA ILE A 97 1.59 -6.77 -14.52
C ILE A 97 2.35 -6.82 -13.19
N LEU A 98 2.86 -5.68 -12.69
CA LEU A 98 3.53 -5.62 -11.39
C LEU A 98 2.63 -6.06 -10.24
N THR A 99 1.37 -5.62 -10.23
CA THR A 99 0.35 -6.09 -9.28
C THR A 99 0.22 -7.62 -9.30
N LEU A 100 0.13 -8.22 -10.49
CA LEU A 100 -0.01 -9.67 -10.63
C LEU A 100 1.25 -10.41 -10.18
N VAL A 101 2.43 -9.93 -10.56
CA VAL A 101 3.72 -10.49 -10.10
C VAL A 101 3.83 -10.40 -8.58
N THR A 102 3.45 -9.25 -8.00
CA THR A 102 3.48 -9.04 -6.55
C THR A 102 2.51 -9.99 -5.85
N ALA A 103 1.31 -10.20 -6.39
CA ALA A 103 0.36 -11.16 -5.83
C ALA A 103 0.89 -12.61 -5.84
N VAL A 104 1.57 -13.03 -6.90
CA VAL A 104 2.23 -14.35 -6.96
C VAL A 104 3.35 -14.46 -5.93
N LEU A 105 4.20 -13.42 -5.82
CA LEU A 105 5.26 -13.37 -4.81
C LEU A 105 4.70 -13.39 -3.38
N SER A 106 3.57 -12.73 -3.13
CA SER A 106 2.87 -12.77 -1.84
C SER A 106 2.37 -14.16 -1.49
N ILE A 107 1.76 -14.89 -2.44
CA ILE A 107 1.32 -16.27 -2.21
C ILE A 107 2.52 -17.18 -1.92
N TRP A 108 3.61 -17.00 -2.65
CA TRP A 108 4.87 -17.71 -2.39
C TRP A 108 5.45 -17.37 -1.00
N ALA A 109 5.40 -16.10 -0.58
CA ALA A 109 5.82 -15.70 0.76
C ALA A 109 4.93 -16.30 1.85
N LEU A 110 3.61 -16.36 1.64
CA LEU A 110 2.66 -17.00 2.56
C LEU A 110 2.98 -18.48 2.75
N TRP A 111 3.37 -19.18 1.69
CA TRP A 111 3.82 -20.56 1.77
C TRP A 111 5.01 -20.70 2.73
N HIS A 112 6.03 -19.85 2.60
CA HIS A 112 7.18 -19.86 3.52
C HIS A 112 6.82 -19.50 4.95
N ILE A 113 5.97 -18.48 5.14
CA ILE A 113 5.45 -18.10 6.46
C ILE A 113 4.78 -19.32 7.11
N TYR A 114 3.95 -20.04 6.38
CA TYR A 114 3.26 -21.22 6.90
C TYR A 114 4.24 -22.32 7.31
N GLN A 115 5.28 -22.58 6.53
CA GLN A 115 6.30 -23.58 6.87
C GLN A 115 7.09 -23.22 8.14
N ILE A 116 7.21 -21.92 8.44
CA ILE A 116 7.91 -21.43 9.64
C ILE A 116 6.98 -21.42 10.87
N ALA A 117 5.66 -21.41 10.69
CA ALA A 117 4.68 -21.29 11.78
C ALA A 117 4.89 -22.30 12.93
N PRO A 118 5.14 -23.60 12.69
CA PRO A 118 5.38 -24.56 13.77
C PRO A 118 6.54 -24.17 14.70
N SER A 119 7.58 -23.52 14.14
CA SER A 119 8.77 -23.11 14.89
C SER A 119 8.49 -22.01 15.93
N VAL A 120 7.42 -21.24 15.74
CA VAL A 120 7.02 -20.16 16.66
C VAL A 120 5.73 -20.48 17.43
N ALA A 121 5.21 -21.71 17.33
CA ALA A 121 4.01 -22.15 18.05
C ALA A 121 4.14 -22.00 19.57
N ASN A 122 5.34 -22.20 20.13
CA ASN A 122 5.61 -21.96 21.55
C ASN A 122 5.39 -20.49 21.95
N THR A 123 5.74 -19.56 21.06
CA THR A 123 5.51 -18.14 21.26
C THR A 123 4.02 -17.83 21.18
N ALA A 124 3.24 -18.49 20.35
CA ALA A 124 1.80 -18.24 20.23
C ALA A 124 0.96 -18.77 21.40
N LYS A 125 1.53 -19.53 22.36
CA LYS A 125 0.81 -20.12 23.50
C LYS A 125 0.15 -19.11 24.43
N PHE A 126 0.65 -17.87 24.50
CA PHE A 126 0.03 -16.81 25.32
C PHE A 126 -1.29 -16.29 24.71
N LEU A 127 -1.56 -16.56 23.44
CA LEU A 127 -2.80 -16.16 22.78
C LEU A 127 -3.93 -17.18 23.03
N PRO A 128 -5.20 -16.76 22.90
CA PRO A 128 -6.32 -17.69 22.87
C PRO A 128 -6.13 -18.71 21.75
N GLN A 129 -6.15 -20.00 22.07
CA GLN A 129 -5.87 -21.11 21.11
C GLN A 129 -7.06 -21.41 20.18
N TRP A 130 -7.81 -20.38 19.79
CA TRP A 130 -8.97 -20.49 18.91
C TRP A 130 -8.50 -20.45 17.45
N ARG A 131 -8.41 -21.62 16.81
CA ARG A 131 -7.91 -21.75 15.43
C ARG A 131 -8.60 -20.80 14.45
N SER A 132 -9.93 -20.74 14.50
CA SER A 132 -10.72 -19.87 13.61
C SER A 132 -10.39 -18.39 13.77
N LEU A 133 -10.20 -17.93 15.02
CA LEU A 133 -9.81 -16.54 15.29
C LEU A 133 -8.38 -16.28 14.80
N GLY A 134 -7.46 -17.22 15.03
CA GLY A 134 -6.11 -17.18 14.48
C GLY A 134 -6.10 -17.06 12.95
N LEU A 135 -6.90 -17.86 12.23
CA LEU A 135 -7.00 -17.78 10.78
C LEU A 135 -7.54 -16.45 10.28
N ILE A 136 -8.57 -15.90 10.94
CA ILE A 136 -9.13 -14.58 10.58
C ILE A 136 -8.08 -13.49 10.78
N LEU A 137 -7.39 -13.48 11.92
CA LEU A 137 -6.36 -12.49 12.21
C LEU A 137 -5.14 -12.65 11.29
N ALA A 138 -4.76 -13.88 10.96
CA ALA A 138 -3.71 -14.17 9.97
C ALA A 138 -4.08 -13.64 8.59
N ALA A 139 -5.33 -13.85 8.16
CA ALA A 139 -5.84 -13.34 6.90
C ALA A 139 -5.85 -11.80 6.85
N LEU A 140 -6.26 -11.14 7.93
CA LEU A 140 -6.24 -9.67 8.03
C LEU A 140 -4.81 -9.11 8.07
N ALA A 141 -3.91 -9.73 8.83
CA ALA A 141 -2.50 -9.35 8.87
C ALA A 141 -1.85 -9.55 7.49
N PHE A 142 -2.15 -10.65 6.81
CA PHE A 142 -1.65 -10.92 5.46
C PHE A 142 -2.22 -9.93 4.43
N LEU A 143 -3.51 -9.57 4.53
CA LEU A 143 -4.13 -8.52 3.74
C LEU A 143 -3.40 -7.18 3.92
N ALA A 144 -3.14 -6.79 5.17
CA ALA A 144 -2.39 -5.57 5.48
C ALA A 144 -0.97 -5.61 4.91
N SER A 145 -0.25 -6.72 5.11
CA SER A 145 1.09 -6.93 4.53
C SER A 145 1.08 -6.75 3.00
N ASN A 146 0.11 -7.35 2.31
CA ASN A 146 -0.03 -7.23 0.86
C ASN A 146 -0.40 -5.82 0.41
N LEU A 147 -1.22 -5.09 1.18
CA LEU A 147 -1.56 -3.69 0.90
C LEU A 147 -0.29 -2.81 0.93
N PHE A 148 0.52 -2.97 1.97
CA PHE A 148 1.79 -2.27 2.17
C PHE A 148 2.94 -2.79 1.28
N LEU A 149 2.74 -3.87 0.53
CA LEU A 149 3.65 -4.31 -0.52
C LEU A 149 3.24 -3.78 -1.90
N GLN A 150 1.98 -3.99 -2.28
CA GLN A 150 1.51 -3.71 -3.64
C GLN A 150 1.41 -2.21 -3.93
N ILE A 151 0.98 -1.38 -2.97
CA ILE A 151 0.92 0.09 -3.17
C ILE A 151 2.33 0.66 -3.37
N PRO A 152 3.33 0.37 -2.52
CA PRO A 152 4.68 0.91 -2.71
C PRO A 152 5.36 0.43 -3.98
N VAL A 153 5.14 -0.82 -4.42
CA VAL A 153 5.65 -1.30 -5.71
C VAL A 153 5.13 -0.46 -6.88
N SER A 154 3.84 -0.11 -6.86
CA SER A 154 3.26 0.78 -7.87
C SER A 154 3.88 2.18 -7.84
N VAL A 155 4.24 2.68 -6.65
CA VAL A 155 4.87 3.98 -6.45
C VAL A 155 6.35 3.97 -6.86
N MET A 156 7.11 2.92 -6.54
CA MET A 156 8.51 2.77 -6.98
C MET A 156 8.63 2.89 -8.48
N ARG A 157 7.67 2.32 -9.21
CA ARG A 157 7.65 2.45 -10.66
C ARG A 157 7.59 3.90 -11.11
N VAL A 158 6.74 4.72 -10.48
CA VAL A 158 6.66 6.16 -10.79
C VAL A 158 8.01 6.83 -10.56
N LEU A 159 8.71 6.49 -9.47
CA LEU A 159 10.02 7.07 -9.15
C LEU A 159 11.10 6.69 -10.17
N VAL A 160 11.01 5.50 -10.77
CA VAL A 160 11.96 5.00 -11.79
C VAL A 160 11.63 5.49 -13.20
N THR A 161 10.43 6.06 -13.44
CA THR A 161 10.08 6.67 -14.73
C THR A 161 11.02 7.84 -15.07
N ASN A 162 11.41 7.93 -16.34
CA ASN A 162 12.31 9.00 -16.83
C ASN A 162 11.58 10.34 -16.97
N ASP A 163 12.35 11.44 -16.84
CA ASP A 163 11.80 12.80 -16.91
C ASP A 163 11.19 13.12 -18.30
N THR A 164 11.77 12.57 -19.36
CA THR A 164 11.28 12.71 -20.74
C THR A 164 9.94 12.00 -20.96
N GLU A 165 9.80 10.78 -20.45
CA GLU A 165 8.56 10.02 -20.46
C GLU A 165 7.49 10.75 -19.63
N PHE A 166 7.86 11.27 -18.45
CA PHE A 166 6.96 12.03 -17.61
C PHE A 166 6.48 13.35 -18.24
N ALA A 167 7.37 14.06 -18.93
CA ALA A 167 7.03 15.32 -19.60
C ALA A 167 5.99 15.12 -20.72
N ALA A 168 6.11 14.02 -21.46
CA ALA A 168 5.22 13.67 -22.58
C ALA A 168 3.82 13.20 -22.15
N ILE A 169 3.61 12.87 -20.87
CA ILE A 169 2.31 12.41 -20.37
C ILE A 169 1.33 13.58 -20.28
N GLU A 170 0.15 13.41 -20.85
CA GLU A 170 -0.96 14.33 -20.66
C GLU A 170 -1.60 14.12 -19.27
N PRO A 171 -1.93 15.21 -18.55
CA PRO A 171 -2.57 15.11 -17.25
C PRO A 171 -3.96 14.48 -17.37
N LEU A 172 -4.25 13.51 -16.50
CA LEU A 172 -5.53 12.81 -16.52
C LEU A 172 -6.71 13.77 -16.23
N SER A 173 -7.82 13.64 -16.94
CA SER A 173 -9.01 14.46 -16.69
C SER A 173 -9.67 14.06 -15.37
N LEU A 174 -10.35 15.02 -14.73
CA LEU A 174 -11.03 14.79 -13.44
C LEU A 174 -12.09 13.69 -13.51
N ASP A 175 -12.80 13.60 -14.64
CA ASP A 175 -13.82 12.58 -14.87
C ASP A 175 -13.22 11.18 -14.95
N LYS A 176 -12.07 11.03 -15.64
CA LYS A 176 -11.33 9.77 -15.70
C LYS A 176 -10.79 9.37 -14.32
N ILE A 177 -10.32 10.32 -13.50
CA ILE A 177 -9.85 10.00 -12.14
C ILE A 177 -10.98 9.40 -11.29
N LYS A 178 -12.19 9.95 -11.35
CA LYS A 178 -13.34 9.45 -10.59
C LYS A 178 -13.84 8.08 -11.07
N GLN A 179 -13.68 7.79 -12.36
CA GLN A 179 -14.13 6.54 -12.97
C GLN A 179 -13.12 5.40 -12.85
N ASP A 180 -11.82 5.71 -12.97
CA ASP A 180 -10.76 4.72 -13.11
C ASP A 180 -10.10 4.34 -11.77
N PHE A 181 -10.26 5.14 -10.72
CA PHE A 181 -9.57 4.91 -9.44
C PHE A 181 -10.51 4.59 -8.29
N THR A 182 -10.02 3.73 -7.39
CA THR A 182 -10.67 3.47 -6.11
C THR A 182 -10.23 4.52 -5.09
N ILE A 183 -11.13 5.44 -4.74
CA ILE A 183 -10.91 6.46 -3.70
C ILE A 183 -11.46 5.92 -2.38
N LEU A 184 -10.55 5.46 -1.51
CA LEU A 184 -10.89 5.01 -0.16
C LEU A 184 -10.69 6.15 0.83
N GLY A 185 -11.75 6.50 1.56
CA GLY A 185 -11.69 7.45 2.66
C GLY A 185 -12.54 8.71 2.52
N VAL A 186 -12.48 9.55 3.55
CA VAL A 186 -13.12 10.87 3.61
C VAL A 186 -12.37 11.82 2.68
N ARG A 187 -13.12 12.47 1.78
CA ARG A 187 -12.55 13.38 0.77
C ARG A 187 -12.31 14.76 1.37
N VAL A 188 -11.05 15.11 1.55
CA VAL A 188 -10.62 16.40 2.12
C VAL A 188 -10.08 17.33 1.04
N ASN A 189 -10.18 18.64 1.29
CA ASN A 189 -9.63 19.63 0.38
C ASN A 189 -8.10 19.74 0.48
N GLN A 190 -7.52 19.42 1.64
CA GLN A 190 -6.08 19.48 1.90
C GLN A 190 -5.71 18.30 2.82
N MET A 191 -4.59 17.62 2.54
CA MET A 191 -4.07 16.54 3.39
C MET A 191 -3.29 17.07 4.60
N LEU A 192 -2.55 18.17 4.43
CA LEU A 192 -1.88 18.86 5.51
C LEU A 192 -2.73 20.07 5.95
N PRO A 193 -2.94 20.28 7.27
CA PRO A 193 -3.47 21.55 7.74
C PRO A 193 -2.47 22.68 7.42
N ARG A 194 -2.96 23.84 6.95
CA ARG A 194 -2.14 25.02 6.61
C ARG A 194 -1.16 25.46 7.71
N LEU A 195 -1.44 25.10 8.96
CA LEU A 195 -0.57 25.32 10.10
C LEU A 195 0.81 24.65 9.93
N PHE A 196 0.89 23.49 9.27
CA PHE A 196 2.16 22.80 9.04
C PHE A 196 2.98 23.44 7.91
N GLU A 197 2.32 24.04 6.91
CA GLU A 197 3.00 24.86 5.89
C GLU A 197 3.64 26.11 6.51
N SER A 198 2.94 26.76 7.44
CA SER A 198 3.47 27.91 8.20
C SER A 198 4.70 27.55 9.04
N LEU A 199 4.74 26.36 9.65
CA LEU A 199 5.87 25.93 10.47
C LEU A 199 7.09 25.55 9.63
N LEU A 200 6.87 24.92 8.47
CA LEU A 200 7.95 24.59 7.52
C LEU A 200 8.50 25.83 6.81
N SER A 201 7.66 26.84 6.52
CA SER A 201 8.15 28.11 5.96
C SER A 201 8.94 28.92 7.00
N GLN A 202 8.47 28.97 8.25
CA GLN A 202 9.15 29.68 9.33
C GLN A 202 10.53 29.09 9.64
N ASN A 203 10.71 27.78 9.52
CA ASN A 203 12.02 27.12 9.70
C ASN A 203 12.99 27.35 8.53
N LYS A 204 12.50 27.86 7.40
CA LYS A 204 13.33 28.17 6.23
C LYS A 204 13.90 29.59 6.30
N ASP A 205 13.15 30.51 6.90
CA ASP A 205 13.56 31.91 7.09
C ASP A 205 14.52 32.10 8.27
N SER A 206 14.59 31.14 9.21
CA SER A 206 15.50 31.18 10.37
C SER A 206 16.94 30.74 10.08
N HIS A 207 17.27 30.40 8.82
CA HIS A 207 18.63 29.99 8.40
C HIS A 207 19.29 30.96 7.42
N GLN A 208 18.77 32.18 7.29
CA GLN A 208 19.46 33.25 6.58
C GLN A 208 20.42 33.96 7.56
N PRO A 209 21.75 33.88 7.36
CA PRO A 209 22.69 34.57 8.25
C PRO A 209 22.53 36.09 8.09
N PRO A 210 22.62 36.87 9.18
CA PRO A 210 22.57 38.32 9.09
C PRO A 210 23.77 38.85 8.30
N GLU A 211 23.50 39.79 7.39
CA GLU A 211 24.51 40.58 6.65
C GLU A 211 25.37 41.45 7.56
#